data_AF-A0A3M1NDX4-F1
#
_entry.id   AF-A0A3M1NDX4-F1
#
_cell.length_a   1.000
_cell.length_b   1.000
_cell.length_c   1.000
_cell.angle_alpha   90.00
_cell.angle_beta   90.00
_cell.angle_gamma   90.00
#
_symmetry.space_group_name_H-M   'P 1'
#
loop_
_entity.id
_entity.type
_entity.pdbx_description
1 polymer ?
#
loop_
_entity_poly.entity_id
_entity_poly.type
_entity_poly.pdbx_seq_one_letter_code
_entity_poly.pdbx_strand_id
1 'polypeptide(L)'
;EWGLINEVVEDEKLEEATHALALRYAAQAPKALALIKKLLLRSYERSYEEALQYEKYYQEIAGRTQDYQEGLQAFVEKRRPNFRGQ
;
A
#
# COMPACT_ATOMS: atom_id res chain seq x y z
N GLU A 1 3.27 -25.50 -0.09
CA GLU A 1 3.43 -24.73 1.16
C GLU A 1 2.08 -24.14 1.57
N TRP A 2 1.86 -23.87 2.87
CA TRP A 2 0.53 -23.57 3.43
C TRP A 2 0.13 -22.09 3.36
N GLY A 3 0.96 -21.21 2.80
CA GLY A 3 0.70 -19.77 2.74
C GLY A 3 0.83 -19.05 4.10
N LEU A 4 1.49 -19.67 5.08
CA LEU A 4 1.68 -19.11 6.42
C LEU A 4 2.75 -18.00 6.46
N ILE A 5 3.72 -18.07 5.56
CA ILE A 5 4.84 -17.14 5.45
C ILE A 5 4.92 -16.58 4.03
N ASN A 6 5.31 -15.30 3.91
CA ASN A 6 5.39 -14.63 2.62
C ASN A 6 6.71 -14.91 1.88
N GLU A 7 7.81 -15.08 2.63
CA GLU A 7 9.15 -15.26 2.09
C GLU A 7 10.01 -16.02 3.11
N VAL A 8 10.93 -16.87 2.61
CA VAL A 8 11.93 -17.59 3.40
C VAL A 8 13.31 -17.10 2.94
N VAL A 9 14.14 -16.72 3.90
CA VAL A 9 15.53 -16.31 3.66
C VAL A 9 16.46 -17.07 4.60
N GLU A 10 17.77 -17.06 4.29
CA GLU A 10 18.81 -17.51 5.23
C GLU A 10 18.73 -16.70 6.53
N ASP A 11 19.07 -17.33 7.66
CA ASP A 11 18.94 -16.72 9.00
C ASP A 11 19.70 -15.39 9.09
N GLU A 12 20.92 -15.36 8.57
CA GLU A 12 21.80 -14.19 8.56
C GLU A 12 21.28 -13.04 7.70
N LYS A 13 20.31 -13.30 6.80
CA LYS A 13 19.72 -12.32 5.88
C LYS A 13 18.36 -11.79 6.34
N LEU A 14 17.82 -12.31 7.45
CA LEU A 14 16.47 -11.93 7.92
C LEU A 14 16.34 -10.42 8.15
N GLU A 15 17.32 -9.80 8.79
CA GLU A 15 17.31 -8.37 9.08
C GLU A 15 17.38 -7.54 7.79
N GLU A 16 18.28 -7.88 6.87
CA GLU A 16 18.42 -7.21 5.57
C GLU A 16 17.11 -7.29 4.77
N ALA A 17 16.52 -8.48 4.66
CA ALA A 17 15.31 -8.71 3.88
C ALA A 17 14.11 -7.95 4.46
N THR A 18 13.92 -8.01 5.78
CA THR A 18 12.82 -7.30 6.46
C THR A 18 13.00 -5.77 6.41
N HIS A 19 14.23 -5.28 6.54
CA HIS A 19 14.52 -3.86 6.40
C HIS A 19 14.28 -3.36 4.97
N ALA A 20 14.71 -4.12 3.96
CA ALA A 20 14.45 -3.81 2.56
C ALA A 20 12.94 -3.76 2.27
N LEU A 21 12.16 -4.68 2.84
CA LEU A 21 10.70 -4.68 2.74
C LEU A 21 10.10 -3.42 3.39
N ALA A 22 10.56 -3.04 4.58
CA ALA A 22 10.10 -1.83 5.26
C ALA A 22 10.40 -0.57 4.43
N LEU A 23 11.60 -0.45 3.88
CA LEU A 23 12.00 0.67 3.02
C LEU A 23 11.14 0.75 1.75
N ARG A 24 10.80 -0.39 1.15
CA ARG A 24 9.90 -0.44 -0.02
C ARG A 24 8.51 0.13 0.28
N TYR A 25 7.96 -0.15 1.46
CA TYR A 25 6.68 0.43 1.87
C TYR A 25 6.78 1.89 2.33
N ALA A 26 7.89 2.26 2.99
CA ALA A 26 8.16 3.64 3.39
C ALA A 26 8.31 4.60 2.19
N ALA A 27 8.77 4.09 1.04
CA ALA A 27 8.89 4.87 -0.20
C ALA A 27 7.57 5.01 -1.00
N GLN A 28 6.46 4.46 -0.52
CA GLN A 28 5.15 4.53 -1.17
C GLN A 28 4.24 5.56 -0.48
N ALA A 29 3.04 5.81 -1.03
CA ALA A 29 2.06 6.75 -0.48
C ALA A 29 1.43 6.20 0.83
N PRO A 30 1.79 6.72 2.03
CA PRO A 30 1.42 6.11 3.31
C PRO A 30 -0.09 6.05 3.55
N LYS A 31 -0.83 7.11 3.16
CA LYS A 31 -2.30 7.15 3.30
C LYS A 31 -2.99 6.10 2.42
N ALA A 32 -2.54 5.94 1.17
CA ALA A 32 -3.09 4.94 0.27
C ALA A 32 -2.84 3.51 0.80
N LEU A 33 -1.61 3.22 1.24
CA LEU A 33 -1.26 1.93 1.84
C LEU A 33 -2.11 1.61 3.08
N ALA A 34 -2.32 2.59 3.96
CA ALA A 34 -3.16 2.41 5.13
C ALA A 34 -4.62 2.08 4.77
N LEU A 35 -5.17 2.74 3.74
CA LEU A 35 -6.53 2.47 3.25
C LEU A 35 -6.64 1.08 2.61
N ILE A 36 -5.67 0.68 1.79
CA ILE A 36 -5.59 -0.67 1.20
C ILE A 36 -5.57 -1.73 2.30
N LYS A 37 -4.70 -1.57 3.31
CA LYS A 37 -4.63 -2.52 4.43
C LYS A 37 -5.94 -2.60 5.21
N LYS A 38 -6.63 -1.48 5.44
CA LYS A 38 -7.95 -1.46 6.09
C LYS A 38 -9.02 -2.19 5.25
N LEU A 39 -8.99 -2.04 3.93
CA LEU A 39 -9.92 -2.72 3.03
C LEU A 39 -9.71 -4.24 3.07
N LEU A 40 -8.45 -4.68 2.94
CA LEU A 40 -8.07 -6.10 2.97
C LEU A 40 -8.43 -6.78 4.30
N LEU A 41 -8.15 -6.14 5.44
CA LEU A 41 -8.46 -6.74 6.74
C LEU A 41 -9.96 -6.93 6.98
N ARG A 42 -10.81 -6.18 6.28
CA ARG A 42 -12.27 -6.26 6.41
C ARG A 42 -12.94 -7.01 5.26
N SER A 43 -12.20 -7.48 4.26
CA SER A 43 -12.81 -8.13 3.09
C SER A 43 -13.44 -9.48 3.43
N TYR A 44 -12.93 -10.17 4.45
CA TYR A 44 -13.47 -11.46 4.88
C TYR A 44 -14.83 -11.37 5.58
N GLU A 45 -15.22 -10.18 6.04
CA GLU A 45 -16.45 -9.94 6.81
C GLU A 45 -17.56 -9.29 5.97
N ARG A 46 -17.34 -9.09 4.67
CA ARG A 46 -18.19 -8.28 3.80
C ARG A 46 -18.61 -9.04 2.57
N SER A 47 -19.80 -8.73 2.06
CA SER A 47 -20.17 -9.16 0.71
C SER A 47 -19.27 -8.48 -0.33
N TYR A 48 -19.26 -9.04 -1.52
CA TYR A 48 -18.54 -8.45 -2.65
C TYR A 48 -19.03 -7.02 -2.95
N GLU A 49 -20.35 -6.81 -2.95
CA GLU A 49 -20.97 -5.51 -3.20
C GLU A 49 -20.59 -4.49 -2.13
N GLU A 50 -20.58 -4.89 -0.85
CA GLU A 50 -20.14 -4.02 0.24
C GLU A 50 -18.66 -3.67 0.08
N ALA A 51 -17.80 -4.64 -0.24
CA ALA A 51 -16.38 -4.41 -0.46
C ALA A 51 -16.15 -3.35 -1.56
N LEU A 52 -16.88 -3.42 -2.67
CA LEU A 52 -16.82 -2.42 -3.74
C LEU A 52 -17.26 -1.02 -3.28
N GLN A 53 -18.30 -0.91 -2.44
CA GLN A 53 -18.71 0.39 -1.90
C GLN A 53 -17.62 1.00 -1.01
N TYR A 54 -17.00 0.19 -0.15
CA TYR A 54 -15.88 0.65 0.68
C TYR A 54 -14.65 1.02 -0.15
N GLU A 55 -14.34 0.25 -1.19
CA GLU A 55 -13.25 0.57 -2.11
C GLU A 55 -13.48 1.92 -2.78
N LYS A 56 -14.68 2.16 -3.34
CA LYS A 56 -15.05 3.46 -3.92
C LYS A 56 -14.84 4.61 -2.94
N TYR A 57 -15.32 4.45 -1.70
CA TYR A 57 -15.18 5.47 -0.66
C TYR A 57 -13.71 5.74 -0.31
N TYR A 58 -12.89 4.70 -0.19
CA TYR A 58 -11.46 4.87 0.11
C TYR A 58 -10.67 5.43 -1.05
N GLN A 59 -11.04 5.12 -2.30
CA GLN A 59 -10.46 5.74 -3.49
C GLN A 59 -10.77 7.24 -3.55
N GLU A 60 -11.98 7.66 -3.14
CA GLU A 60 -12.33 9.09 -3.04
C GLU A 60 -11.46 9.81 -2.00
N ILE A 61 -11.21 9.19 -0.84
CA ILE A 61 -10.31 9.73 0.18
C ILE A 61 -8.87 9.81 -0.35
N ALA A 62 -8.36 8.73 -0.95
CA ALA A 62 -7.01 8.66 -1.49
C ALA A 62 -6.81 9.69 -2.61
N GLY A 63 -7.78 9.85 -3.51
CA GLY A 63 -7.75 10.81 -4.62
C GLY A 63 -7.73 12.28 -4.19
N ARG A 64 -8.04 12.59 -2.92
CA ARG A 64 -7.96 13.94 -2.34
C ARG A 64 -6.63 14.25 -1.65
N THR A 65 -5.71 13.30 -1.60
CA THR A 65 -4.39 13.49 -0.99
C THR A 65 -3.43 14.24 -1.92
N GLN A 66 -2.44 14.93 -1.35
CA GLN A 66 -1.33 15.51 -2.11
C GLN A 66 -0.47 14.40 -2.72
N ASP A 67 -0.31 13.26 -2.03
CA ASP A 67 0.40 12.10 -2.57
C ASP A 67 -0.24 11.57 -3.86
N TYR A 68 -1.56 11.65 -4.01
CA TYR A 68 -2.22 11.31 -5.27
C TYR A 68 -1.82 12.26 -6.41
N GLN A 69 -1.85 13.57 -6.15
CA GLN A 69 -1.43 14.58 -7.13
C GLN A 69 0.05 14.42 -7.51
N GLU A 70 0.92 14.21 -6.52
CA GLU A 70 2.34 13.95 -6.72
C GLU A 70 2.59 12.67 -7.50
N GLY A 71 1.85 11.59 -7.23
CA GLY A 71 1.94 10.34 -7.97
C GLY A 71 1.60 10.53 -9.46
N LEU A 72 0.53 11.27 -9.76
CA LEU A 72 0.18 11.63 -11.13
C LEU A 72 1.26 12.50 -11.80
N GLN A 73 1.74 13.53 -11.10
CA GLN A 73 2.76 14.43 -11.64
C GLN A 73 4.07 13.69 -11.92
N ALA A 74 4.55 12.91 -10.96
CA ALA A 74 5.77 12.13 -11.10
C ALA A 74 5.69 11.11 -12.24
N PHE A 75 4.52 10.49 -12.44
CA PHE A 75 4.27 9.59 -13.56
C PHE A 75 4.38 10.31 -14.91
N VAL A 76 3.71 11.47 -15.06
CA VAL A 76 3.77 12.29 -16.28
C VAL A 76 5.20 12.78 -16.57
N GLU A 77 5.92 13.19 -15.52
CA GLU A 77 7.30 13.69 -15.60
C GLU A 77 8.35 12.56 -15.68
N LYS A 78 7.94 11.29 -15.60
CA LYS A 78 8.82 10.11 -15.62
C LYS A 78 9.93 10.16 -14.55
N ARG A 79 9.60 10.68 -13.37
CA ARG A 79 10.50 10.72 -12.21
C ARG A 79 9.95 9.86 -11.07
N ARG A 80 10.78 9.62 -10.06
CA ARG A 80 10.33 8.98 -8.82
C ARG A 80 9.41 9.95 -8.05
N PRO A 81 8.27 9.48 -7.52
CA PRO A 81 7.42 10.30 -6.67
C PRO A 81 8.06 10.54 -5.30
N ASN A 82 7.73 11.67 -4.69
CA ASN A 82 8.12 12.04 -3.33
C ASN A 82 6.88 12.10 -2.43
N PHE A 83 6.46 10.95 -1.92
CA PHE A 83 5.30 10.85 -1.04
C PHE A 83 5.61 11.34 0.38
N ARG A 84 4.67 12.10 0.96
CA ARG A 84 4.79 12.71 2.30
C ARG A 84 3.67 12.30 3.25
N GLY A 85 2.72 11.48 2.81
CA GLY A 85 1.60 11.04 3.64
C GLY A 85 0.56 12.11 3.87
N GLN A 86 0.39 13.06 2.94
CA GLN A 86 -0.52 14.20 3.05
C GLN A 86 -1.56 14.18 1.95
#